data_AF-A0A2P5CI41-F1
#
_entry.id   AF-A0A2P5CI41-F1
#
_cell.length_a   1.000
_cell.length_b   1.000
_cell.length_c   1.000
_cell.angle_alpha   90.00
_cell.angle_beta   90.00
_cell.angle_gamma   90.00
#
_symmetry.space_group_name_H-M   'P 1'
#
loop_
_entity.id
_entity.type
_entity.pdbx_description
1 polymer ?
#
loop_
_entity_poly.entity_id
_entity_poly.type
_entity_poly.pdbx_seq_one_letter_code
_entity_poly.pdbx_strand_id
1 'polypeptide(L)'
;MENKCSSSSNRKRRTPNPTNRRTPKMIRLQSGLHHIRGRIGRFGLKKSMSANKTTHAKIVQLNVCEDSVIIRQWYEELPSSVRDIVDHSGFKHVIDALSPSRPDSGLLQSLAERWWDTTHTFHFEQFGEMTMTPKDFSSITAIPVTGRPIIFDSRVHYNKKAIANYLGLPMETMNCKLITVDWMYQTYKGMPCITKEQTNIVARAFLCALLGSTLFGRADKRIEISFWPLLRSINKLSKLNWGAAALALLYQ
;
A
#
# COMPACT_ATOMS: atom_id res chain seq x y z
N MET A 1 1.44 -70.10 4.22
CA MET A 1 2.79 -70.12 3.63
C MET A 1 3.49 -68.83 4.04
N GLU A 2 4.53 -68.97 4.87
CA GLU A 2 5.80 -68.19 4.98
C GLU A 2 5.86 -66.74 4.41
N ASN A 3 6.52 -65.73 4.99
CA ASN A 3 7.60 -65.67 5.97
C ASN A 3 7.75 -64.25 6.58
N LYS A 4 8.46 -64.20 7.73
CA LYS A 4 8.82 -63.04 8.59
C LYS A 4 9.82 -62.05 7.95
N CYS A 5 9.90 -60.81 8.44
CA CYS A 5 11.12 -60.29 9.10
C CYS A 5 10.92 -58.94 9.82
N SER A 6 11.58 -58.81 10.97
CA SER A 6 11.53 -57.71 11.95
C SER A 6 12.65 -56.69 11.74
N SER A 7 12.51 -55.46 12.27
CA SER A 7 13.65 -54.72 12.84
C SER A 7 13.21 -53.58 13.77
N SER A 8 13.61 -53.70 15.04
CA SER A 8 13.58 -52.67 16.08
C SER A 8 14.96 -52.01 16.19
N SER A 9 15.03 -50.72 16.53
CA SER A 9 16.26 -50.13 17.08
C SER A 9 15.98 -49.08 18.15
N ASN A 10 16.74 -49.19 19.24
CA ASN A 10 16.54 -48.65 20.58
C ASN A 10 17.07 -47.20 20.74
N ARG A 11 16.32 -46.38 21.48
CA ARG A 11 16.78 -45.11 22.09
C ARG A 11 17.66 -45.38 23.31
N LYS A 12 18.83 -44.72 23.41
CA LYS A 12 19.58 -44.56 24.67
C LYS A 12 19.66 -43.08 25.06
N ARG A 13 19.23 -42.78 26.30
CA ARG A 13 19.38 -41.50 27.01
C ARG A 13 20.77 -41.37 27.63
N ARG A 14 21.36 -40.16 27.65
CA ARG A 14 22.36 -39.70 28.65
C ARG A 14 22.35 -38.17 28.81
N THR A 15 22.50 -37.71 30.05
CA THR A 15 22.76 -36.33 30.56
C THR A 15 23.64 -36.48 31.82
N PRO A 16 24.26 -35.42 32.44
CA PRO A 16 25.04 -34.28 31.92
C PRO A 16 26.36 -33.96 32.74
N ASN A 17 27.07 -32.88 32.35
CA ASN A 17 27.99 -31.96 33.11
C ASN A 17 29.50 -32.31 33.30
N PRO A 18 30.42 -31.37 33.69
CA PRO A 18 30.44 -29.88 33.64
C PRO A 18 31.82 -29.25 33.19
N THR A 19 31.90 -27.90 33.24
CA THR A 19 33.10 -27.00 33.35
C THR A 19 33.76 -26.44 32.07
N ASN A 20 33.63 -25.12 31.83
CA ASN A 20 34.77 -24.18 31.89
C ASN A 20 34.31 -22.71 31.95
N ARG A 21 34.70 -22.00 33.01
CA ARG A 21 34.58 -20.54 33.17
C ARG A 21 35.77 -19.86 32.48
N ARG A 22 35.55 -18.81 31.70
CA ARG A 22 36.57 -17.77 31.44
C ARG A 22 35.96 -16.38 31.54
N THR A 23 36.68 -15.52 32.25
CA THR A 23 36.36 -14.17 32.73
C THR A 23 36.55 -13.08 31.66
N PRO A 24 35.88 -11.92 31.78
CA PRO A 24 36.12 -10.76 30.91
C PRO A 24 37.26 -9.88 31.44
N LYS A 25 38.21 -9.51 30.57
CA LYS A 25 39.25 -8.50 30.84
C LYS A 25 38.75 -7.10 30.46
N MET A 26 38.74 -6.18 31.43
CA MET A 26 38.66 -4.74 31.22
C MET A 26 39.98 -4.20 30.64
N ILE A 27 39.92 -3.29 29.67
CA ILE A 27 41.04 -2.37 29.36
C ILE A 27 40.51 -0.93 29.18
N ARG A 28 40.77 -0.16 30.23
CA ARG A 28 41.23 1.24 30.37
C ARG A 28 41.07 2.23 29.19
N LEU A 29 40.42 3.34 29.49
CA LEU A 29 40.48 4.64 28.81
C LEU A 29 41.91 5.22 28.85
N GLN A 30 42.41 5.70 27.71
CA GLN A 30 43.41 6.77 27.67
C GLN A 30 43.10 7.80 26.57
N SER A 31 43.26 9.05 26.99
CA SER A 31 43.21 10.32 26.28
C SER A 31 44.29 10.49 25.22
N GLY A 32 43.96 11.16 24.13
CA GLY A 32 44.93 11.66 23.15
C GLY A 32 44.32 12.71 22.24
N LEU A 33 44.40 13.98 22.65
CA LEU A 33 44.26 15.13 21.76
C LEU A 33 45.57 15.27 20.96
N HIS A 34 45.54 15.09 19.65
CA HIS A 34 46.52 15.71 18.75
C HIS A 34 45.86 16.09 17.41
N HIS A 35 46.14 17.33 17.05
CA HIS A 35 45.64 18.09 15.92
C HIS A 35 46.34 17.62 14.62
N ILE A 36 45.60 17.16 13.60
CA ILE A 36 46.13 17.02 12.23
C ILE A 36 45.14 17.63 11.24
N ARG A 37 45.65 18.65 10.53
CA ARG A 37 45.03 19.35 9.41
C ARG A 37 44.96 18.45 8.17
N GLY A 38 43.81 18.48 7.48
CA GLY A 38 43.74 18.47 6.01
C GLY A 38 43.69 17.13 5.29
N ARG A 39 42.46 16.68 4.94
CA ARG A 39 42.21 16.01 3.66
C ARG A 39 40.74 16.16 3.27
N ILE A 40 40.50 16.80 2.12
CA ILE A 40 39.19 16.86 1.47
C ILE A 40 38.80 15.43 1.10
N GLY A 41 37.78 14.89 1.77
CA GLY A 41 37.15 13.61 1.46
C GLY A 41 35.70 13.84 1.08
N ARG A 42 35.39 13.70 -0.22
CA ARG A 42 34.03 13.37 -0.67
C ARG A 42 33.69 11.95 -0.19
N PHE A 43 32.38 11.68 -0.07
CA PHE A 43 31.73 10.40 0.24
C PHE A 43 31.67 10.02 1.73
N GLY A 44 30.52 9.75 2.34
CA GLY A 44 29.17 9.68 1.80
C GLY A 44 28.14 9.69 2.93
N LEU A 45 27.11 10.52 2.77
CA LEU A 45 25.84 10.35 3.46
C LEU A 45 25.30 8.99 3.02
N LYS A 46 25.41 7.99 3.91
CA LYS A 46 24.70 6.72 3.76
C LYS A 46 23.21 7.01 3.85
N LYS A 47 22.64 7.22 2.66
CA LYS A 47 21.25 6.99 2.26
C LYS A 47 20.49 6.06 3.23
N SER A 48 19.69 6.65 4.11
CA SER A 48 18.41 6.05 4.50
C SER A 48 17.42 6.42 3.39
N MET A 49 17.42 5.68 2.29
CA MET A 49 16.66 5.99 1.07
C MET A 49 15.49 5.04 0.82
N SER A 50 15.04 4.34 1.87
CA SER A 50 14.00 3.31 1.75
C SER A 50 12.61 3.82 2.16
N ALA A 51 12.51 4.73 3.14
CA ALA A 51 11.23 5.27 3.59
C ALA A 51 10.75 6.50 2.78
N ASN A 52 11.66 7.43 2.46
CA ASN A 52 11.41 8.73 1.78
C ASN A 52 10.84 8.67 0.35
N LYS A 53 10.73 7.48 -0.26
CA LYS A 53 10.10 7.34 -1.58
C LYS A 53 8.61 7.04 -1.49
N THR A 54 8.14 6.57 -0.33
CA THR A 54 6.84 5.90 -0.21
C THR A 54 5.70 6.88 0.04
N THR A 55 5.95 8.00 0.72
CA THR A 55 4.90 8.95 1.12
C THR A 55 4.90 10.18 0.19
N HIS A 56 6.05 10.60 -0.33
CA HIS A 56 6.15 11.48 -1.51
C HIS A 56 5.39 10.90 -2.70
N ALA A 57 5.43 9.57 -2.89
CA ALA A 57 4.63 8.88 -3.90
C ALA A 57 3.12 8.93 -3.61
N LYS A 58 2.66 8.96 -2.35
CA LYS A 58 1.22 8.97 -2.01
C LYS A 58 0.53 10.28 -2.41
N ILE A 59 1.18 11.42 -2.21
CA ILE A 59 0.63 12.72 -2.65
C ILE A 59 0.80 12.91 -4.16
N VAL A 60 1.91 12.43 -4.74
CA VAL A 60 2.18 12.47 -6.19
C VAL A 60 1.29 11.50 -6.99
N GLN A 61 0.84 10.37 -6.42
CA GLN A 61 -0.06 9.41 -7.08
C GLN A 61 -1.54 9.85 -7.12
N LEU A 62 -1.85 10.97 -6.46
CA LEU A 62 -3.11 11.70 -6.66
C LEU A 62 -3.06 12.64 -7.87
N ASN A 63 -1.91 12.73 -8.53
CA ASN A 63 -1.70 13.37 -9.81
C ASN A 63 -1.62 12.32 -10.93
N VAL A 64 -1.84 12.79 -12.16
CA VAL A 64 -1.89 12.00 -13.40
C VAL A 64 -0.63 11.12 -13.54
N CYS A 65 -0.70 9.90 -13.05
CA CYS A 65 0.30 8.86 -13.27
C CYS A 65 -0.21 7.88 -14.33
N GLU A 66 0.66 7.05 -14.90
CA GLU A 66 0.24 6.02 -15.86
C GLU A 66 -0.93 5.18 -15.34
N ASP A 67 -0.94 4.84 -14.04
CA ASP A 67 -2.03 4.09 -13.42
C ASP A 67 -3.34 4.88 -13.42
N SER A 68 -3.32 6.20 -13.20
CA SER A 68 -4.53 7.04 -13.24
C SER A 68 -5.15 7.10 -14.64
N VAL A 69 -4.33 7.08 -15.69
CA VAL A 69 -4.78 7.04 -17.09
C VAL A 69 -5.45 5.70 -17.37
N ILE A 70 -4.84 4.59 -16.95
CA ILE A 70 -5.42 3.24 -17.09
C ILE A 70 -6.73 3.13 -16.32
N ILE A 71 -6.79 3.62 -15.07
CA ILE A 71 -8.02 3.60 -14.27
C ILE A 71 -9.14 4.40 -14.94
N ARG A 72 -8.84 5.60 -15.47
CA ARG A 72 -9.83 6.42 -16.15
C ARG A 72 -10.33 5.76 -17.43
N GLN A 73 -9.41 5.25 -18.25
CA GLN A 73 -9.75 4.49 -19.45
C GLN A 73 -10.62 3.28 -19.10
N TRP A 74 -10.20 2.49 -18.10
CA TRP A 74 -10.95 1.32 -17.66
C TRP A 74 -12.37 1.71 -17.23
N TYR A 75 -12.53 2.80 -16.47
CA TYR A 75 -13.86 3.27 -16.07
C TYR A 75 -14.77 3.59 -17.26
N GLU A 76 -14.25 4.21 -18.33
CA GLU A 76 -15.04 4.51 -19.53
C GLU A 76 -15.46 3.25 -20.28
N GLU A 77 -14.63 2.20 -20.25
CA GLU A 77 -14.89 0.89 -20.84
C GLU A 77 -15.81 -0.01 -19.99
N LEU A 78 -16.09 0.36 -18.73
CA LEU A 78 -16.91 -0.46 -17.84
C LEU A 78 -18.36 -0.58 -18.35
N PRO A 79 -18.98 -1.78 -18.23
CA PRO A 79 -20.41 -1.94 -18.43
C PRO A 79 -21.20 -1.00 -17.51
N SER A 80 -22.35 -0.48 -17.97
CA SER A 80 -23.20 0.45 -17.21
C SER A 80 -23.53 -0.09 -15.82
N SER A 81 -23.90 -1.36 -15.70
CA SER A 81 -24.20 -2.02 -14.43
C SER A 81 -23.02 -2.00 -13.43
N VAL A 82 -21.78 -2.02 -13.92
CA VAL A 82 -20.59 -1.93 -13.07
C VAL A 82 -20.33 -0.47 -12.69
N ARG A 83 -20.45 0.47 -13.63
CA ARG A 83 -20.33 1.90 -13.36
C ARG A 83 -21.33 2.36 -12.31
N ASP A 84 -22.59 1.91 -12.40
CA ASP A 84 -23.60 2.23 -11.40
C ASP A 84 -23.15 1.83 -10.00
N ILE A 85 -22.58 0.63 -9.83
CA ILE A 85 -22.06 0.17 -8.53
C ILE A 85 -20.91 1.06 -8.06
N VAL A 86 -19.98 1.41 -8.95
CA VAL A 86 -18.83 2.26 -8.63
C VAL A 86 -19.31 3.66 -8.21
N ASP A 87 -20.27 4.23 -8.92
CA ASP A 87 -20.78 5.57 -8.64
C ASP A 87 -21.49 5.61 -7.28
N HIS A 88 -22.33 4.61 -7.00
CA HIS A 88 -23.02 4.47 -5.70
C HIS A 88 -22.09 4.08 -4.55
N SER A 89 -20.90 3.57 -4.83
CA SER A 89 -19.89 3.28 -3.81
C SER A 89 -19.22 4.54 -3.25
N GLY A 90 -19.47 5.70 -3.87
CA GLY A 90 -19.02 7.00 -3.39
C GLY A 90 -17.63 7.38 -3.86
N PHE A 91 -17.11 6.81 -4.96
CA PHE A 91 -15.77 7.13 -5.48
C PHE A 91 -15.78 7.85 -6.83
N LYS A 92 -16.95 8.24 -7.35
CA LYS A 92 -17.05 8.96 -8.62
C LYS A 92 -16.21 10.25 -8.65
N HIS A 93 -16.23 11.00 -7.54
CA HIS A 93 -15.42 12.22 -7.41
C HIS A 93 -13.91 11.96 -7.51
N VAL A 94 -13.44 10.79 -7.03
CA VAL A 94 -12.03 10.40 -7.15
C VAL A 94 -11.69 10.16 -8.61
N ILE A 95 -12.56 9.45 -9.32
CA ILE A 95 -12.38 9.13 -10.75
C ILE A 95 -12.36 10.42 -11.58
N ASP A 96 -13.23 11.37 -11.26
CA ASP A 96 -13.27 12.68 -11.94
C ASP A 96 -12.01 13.50 -11.64
N ALA A 97 -11.48 13.41 -10.42
CA ALA A 97 -10.23 14.06 -10.02
C ALA A 97 -8.99 13.47 -10.70
N LEU A 98 -9.06 12.25 -11.26
CA LEU A 98 -7.97 11.66 -12.05
C LEU A 98 -7.88 12.21 -13.48
N SER A 99 -8.78 13.11 -13.89
CA SER A 99 -8.76 13.66 -15.25
C SER A 99 -7.47 14.44 -15.53
N PRO A 100 -6.78 14.18 -16.67
CA PRO A 100 -5.61 14.97 -17.08
C PRO A 100 -5.90 16.46 -17.29
N SER A 101 -7.17 16.79 -17.56
CA SER A 101 -7.64 18.17 -17.75
C SER A 101 -8.02 18.89 -16.45
N ARG A 102 -7.70 18.32 -15.28
CA ARG A 102 -8.04 18.95 -13.99
C ARG A 102 -7.31 20.31 -13.88
N PRO A 103 -8.03 21.42 -13.69
CA PRO A 103 -7.47 22.78 -13.79
C PRO A 103 -6.45 23.11 -12.69
N ASP A 104 -6.48 22.40 -11.56
CA ASP A 104 -5.58 22.58 -10.42
C ASP A 104 -4.40 21.57 -10.41
N SER A 105 -4.25 20.73 -11.45
CA SER A 105 -3.19 19.70 -11.52
C SER A 105 -1.78 20.25 -11.27
N GLY A 106 -1.47 21.43 -11.83
CA GLY A 106 -0.19 22.12 -11.59
C GLY A 106 -0.02 22.62 -10.15
N LEU A 107 -1.10 23.05 -9.50
CA LEU A 107 -1.09 23.44 -8.08
C LEU A 107 -0.88 22.22 -7.19
N LEU A 108 -1.58 21.12 -7.47
CA LEU A 108 -1.43 19.86 -6.73
C LEU A 108 -0.03 19.29 -6.88
N GLN A 109 0.56 19.38 -8.08
CA GLN A 109 1.96 19.01 -8.30
C GLN A 109 2.90 19.85 -7.44
N SER A 110 2.69 21.17 -7.45
CA SER A 110 3.50 22.11 -6.66
C SER A 110 3.40 21.85 -5.15
N LEU A 111 2.22 21.43 -4.65
CA LEU A 111 2.03 21.01 -3.27
C LEU A 111 2.73 19.69 -2.98
N ALA A 112 2.63 18.71 -3.89
CA ALA A 112 3.27 17.42 -3.77
C ALA A 112 4.81 17.53 -3.72
N GLU A 113 5.39 18.46 -4.48
CA GLU A 113 6.83 18.77 -4.47
C GLU A 113 7.31 19.39 -3.15
N ARG A 114 6.40 20.03 -2.40
CA ARG A 114 6.68 20.67 -1.11
C ARG A 114 6.39 19.78 0.08
N TRP A 115 5.82 18.59 -0.13
CA TRP A 115 5.55 17.65 0.95
C TRP A 115 6.84 17.03 1.48
N TRP A 116 7.00 17.00 2.80
CA TRP A 116 8.17 16.44 3.43
C TRP A 116 7.83 15.25 4.33
N ASP A 117 8.22 14.05 3.88
CA ASP A 117 7.87 12.78 4.53
C ASP A 117 8.37 12.67 5.98
N THR A 118 9.47 13.34 6.36
CA THR A 118 10.01 13.18 7.72
C THR A 118 9.25 13.97 8.77
N THR A 119 8.65 15.12 8.38
CA THR A 119 7.87 15.97 9.30
C THR A 119 6.36 15.92 9.02
N HIS A 120 5.95 15.29 7.91
CA HIS A 120 4.57 15.20 7.44
C HIS A 120 3.91 16.59 7.30
N THR A 121 4.69 17.55 6.80
CA THR A 121 4.28 18.94 6.58
C THR A 121 4.65 19.39 5.18
N PHE A 122 3.97 20.42 4.69
CA PHE A 122 4.37 21.15 3.50
C PHE A 122 5.42 22.19 3.86
N HIS A 123 6.46 22.31 3.05
CA HIS A 123 7.57 23.25 3.25
C HIS A 123 7.44 24.40 2.25
N PHE A 124 7.19 25.59 2.76
CA PHE A 124 7.20 26.82 1.98
C PHE A 124 8.37 27.69 2.38
N GLU A 125 9.17 28.14 1.41
CA GLU A 125 10.37 28.95 1.64
C GLU A 125 10.11 30.18 2.53
N GLN A 126 8.93 30.78 2.42
CA GLN A 126 8.57 32.03 3.11
C GLN A 126 7.78 31.82 4.41
N PHE A 127 7.08 30.69 4.54
CA PHE A 127 6.11 30.45 5.63
C PHE A 127 6.53 29.32 6.57
N GLY A 128 7.60 28.60 6.25
CA GLY A 128 8.07 27.45 7.02
C GLY A 128 7.22 26.21 6.79
N GLU A 129 7.03 25.43 7.85
CA GLU A 129 6.26 24.18 7.81
C GLU A 129 4.77 24.42 8.01
N MET A 130 3.94 23.74 7.21
CA MET A 130 2.49 23.77 7.30
C MET A 130 1.92 22.36 7.37
N THR A 131 1.19 22.05 8.44
CA THR A 131 0.52 20.75 8.62
C THR A 131 -0.73 20.65 7.77
N MET A 132 -0.95 19.50 7.15
CA MET A 132 -2.16 19.26 6.37
C MET A 132 -3.37 18.99 7.27
N THR A 133 -4.42 19.80 7.16
CA THR A 133 -5.67 19.54 7.87
C THR A 133 -6.51 18.47 7.14
N PRO A 134 -7.46 17.83 7.82
CA PRO A 134 -8.43 16.95 7.16
C PRO A 134 -9.18 17.62 5.99
N LYS A 135 -9.43 18.94 6.08
CA LYS A 135 -10.10 19.71 5.03
C LYS A 135 -9.20 19.87 3.80
N ASP A 136 -7.93 20.15 4.01
CA ASP A 136 -6.94 20.25 2.92
C ASP A 136 -6.78 18.90 2.22
N PHE A 137 -6.69 17.82 3.01
CA PHE A 137 -6.63 16.46 2.49
C PHE A 137 -7.82 16.14 1.57
N SER A 138 -9.05 16.44 2.01
CA SER A 138 -10.24 16.23 1.18
C SER A 138 -10.24 17.08 -0.09
N SER A 139 -9.69 18.29 -0.04
CA SER A 139 -9.61 19.17 -1.21
C SER A 139 -8.60 18.66 -2.24
N ILE A 140 -7.48 18.11 -1.79
CA ILE A 140 -6.43 17.55 -2.64
C ILE A 140 -6.89 16.22 -3.27
N THR A 141 -7.40 15.32 -2.44
CA THR A 141 -7.70 13.91 -2.80
C THR A 141 -9.09 13.71 -3.40
N ALA A 142 -9.94 14.74 -3.32
CA ALA A 142 -11.39 14.66 -3.48
C ALA A 142 -12.12 13.77 -2.47
N ILE A 143 -11.44 13.16 -1.49
CA ILE A 143 -12.03 12.14 -0.60
C ILE A 143 -12.42 12.76 0.74
N PRO A 144 -13.70 12.72 1.12
CA PRO A 144 -14.14 13.34 2.35
C PRO A 144 -13.65 12.58 3.59
N VAL A 145 -13.15 13.32 4.59
CA VAL A 145 -12.82 12.78 5.92
C VAL A 145 -14.10 12.72 6.77
N THR A 146 -15.00 11.80 6.42
CA THR A 146 -16.29 11.63 7.09
C THR A 146 -16.75 10.17 7.05
N GLY A 147 -17.74 9.81 7.88
CA GLY A 147 -18.33 8.47 7.92
C GLY A 147 -17.77 7.59 9.04
N ARG A 148 -18.02 6.29 8.94
CA ARG A 148 -17.68 5.31 9.99
C ARG A 148 -16.21 4.94 9.96
N PRO A 149 -15.53 4.82 11.10
CA PRO A 149 -14.14 4.41 11.15
C PRO A 149 -13.89 3.09 10.41
N ILE A 150 -12.79 3.03 9.67
CA ILE A 150 -12.30 1.79 9.06
C ILE A 150 -11.41 1.11 10.07
N ILE A 151 -11.75 -0.14 10.40
CA ILE A 151 -10.91 -1.00 11.23
C ILE A 151 -10.13 -1.91 10.30
N PHE A 152 -8.83 -1.67 10.17
CA PHE A 152 -7.95 -2.54 9.42
C PHE A 152 -7.64 -3.78 10.25
N ASP A 153 -7.99 -4.96 9.72
CA ASP A 153 -7.55 -6.23 10.27
C ASP A 153 -6.30 -6.68 9.50
N SER A 154 -5.14 -6.50 10.15
CA SER A 154 -3.84 -6.89 9.61
C SER A 154 -3.64 -8.40 9.53
N ARG A 155 -4.65 -9.23 9.82
CA ARG A 155 -4.59 -10.69 9.61
C ARG A 155 -5.29 -11.12 8.34
N VAL A 156 -6.00 -10.22 7.65
CA VAL A 156 -6.82 -10.65 6.52
C VAL A 156 -6.00 -11.00 5.28
N HIS A 157 -4.77 -10.46 5.14
CA HIS A 157 -3.87 -10.87 4.05
C HIS A 157 -3.46 -12.35 4.13
N TYR A 158 -3.61 -13.00 5.28
CA TYR A 158 -3.39 -14.44 5.41
C TYR A 158 -4.52 -15.27 4.77
N ASN A 159 -5.71 -14.68 4.56
CA ASN A 159 -6.82 -15.38 3.91
C ASN A 159 -6.84 -15.15 2.39
N LYS A 160 -5.74 -15.51 1.73
CA LYS A 160 -5.60 -15.41 0.26
C LYS A 160 -6.76 -16.07 -0.49
N LYS A 161 -7.34 -17.14 0.07
CA LYS A 161 -8.50 -17.84 -0.51
C LYS A 161 -9.76 -17.00 -0.54
N ALA A 162 -10.09 -16.34 0.55
CA ALA A 162 -11.23 -15.44 0.57
C ALA A 162 -11.03 -14.29 -0.43
N ILE A 163 -9.82 -13.72 -0.48
CA ILE A 163 -9.49 -12.62 -1.38
C ILE A 163 -9.62 -13.05 -2.86
N ALA A 164 -9.04 -14.20 -3.22
CA ALA A 164 -9.14 -14.78 -4.56
C ALA A 164 -10.61 -14.98 -4.97
N ASN A 165 -11.43 -15.55 -4.07
CA ASN A 165 -12.85 -15.76 -4.33
C ASN A 165 -13.61 -14.44 -4.57
N TYR A 166 -13.37 -13.39 -3.77
CA TYR A 166 -14.07 -12.11 -3.95
C TYR A 166 -13.73 -11.41 -5.26
N LEU A 167 -12.52 -11.63 -5.75
CA LEU A 167 -12.03 -11.13 -7.02
C LEU A 167 -12.28 -12.10 -8.19
N GLY A 168 -12.85 -13.28 -7.95
CA GLY A 168 -13.04 -14.30 -9.00
C GLY A 168 -11.73 -14.81 -9.60
N LEU A 169 -10.64 -14.82 -8.84
CA LEU A 169 -9.31 -15.25 -9.30
C LEU A 169 -9.00 -16.69 -8.87
N PRO A 170 -8.24 -17.45 -9.69
CA PRO A 170 -7.62 -18.69 -9.25
C PRO A 170 -6.65 -18.45 -8.09
N MET A 171 -6.55 -19.42 -7.17
CA MET A 171 -5.70 -19.33 -5.98
C MET A 171 -4.22 -19.09 -6.30
N GLU A 172 -3.76 -19.69 -7.39
CA GLU A 172 -2.36 -19.68 -7.86
C GLU A 172 -1.93 -18.25 -8.21
N THR A 173 -2.88 -17.42 -8.65
CA THR A 173 -2.66 -16.00 -9.00
C THR A 173 -2.17 -15.20 -7.80
N MET A 174 -2.68 -15.50 -6.59
CA MET A 174 -2.33 -14.79 -5.34
C MET A 174 -0.96 -15.19 -4.76
N ASN A 175 -0.33 -16.23 -5.31
CA ASN A 175 0.96 -16.73 -4.85
C ASN A 175 2.12 -16.34 -5.78
N CYS A 176 1.85 -16.14 -7.07
CA CYS A 176 2.91 -16.07 -8.08
C CYS A 176 2.98 -14.75 -8.85
N LYS A 177 2.03 -13.82 -8.68
CA LYS A 177 1.96 -12.60 -9.49
C LYS A 177 2.06 -11.31 -8.69
N LEU A 178 2.75 -10.35 -9.29
CA LEU A 178 2.72 -8.94 -8.89
C LEU A 178 1.36 -8.37 -9.30
N ILE A 179 0.55 -7.93 -8.34
CA ILE A 179 -0.76 -7.32 -8.62
C ILE A 179 -0.55 -5.81 -8.82
N THR A 180 -0.62 -5.37 -10.08
CA THR A 180 -0.53 -3.97 -10.52
C THR A 180 -1.84 -3.53 -11.16
N VAL A 181 -2.03 -2.23 -11.38
CA VAL A 181 -3.21 -1.69 -12.08
C VAL A 181 -3.33 -2.25 -13.49
N ASP A 182 -2.24 -2.24 -14.27
CA ASP A 182 -2.24 -2.84 -15.62
C ASP A 182 -2.65 -4.31 -15.58
N TRP A 183 -2.06 -5.12 -14.69
CA TRP A 183 -2.42 -6.53 -14.60
C TRP A 183 -3.91 -6.74 -14.27
N MET A 184 -4.48 -5.93 -13.37
CA MET A 184 -5.91 -5.99 -13.08
C MET A 184 -6.73 -5.57 -14.30
N TYR A 185 -6.40 -4.46 -14.96
CA TYR A 185 -7.08 -4.02 -16.17
C TYR A 185 -7.09 -5.12 -17.24
N GLN A 186 -5.94 -5.71 -17.57
CA GLN A 186 -5.85 -6.79 -18.56
C GLN A 186 -6.66 -8.04 -18.16
N THR A 187 -6.77 -8.31 -16.86
CA THR A 187 -7.47 -9.49 -16.34
C THR A 187 -8.99 -9.34 -16.40
N TYR A 188 -9.51 -8.14 -16.14
CA TYR A 188 -10.94 -7.89 -16.01
C TYR A 188 -11.57 -7.18 -17.21
N LYS A 189 -10.77 -6.55 -18.09
CA LYS A 189 -11.29 -5.94 -19.32
C LYS A 189 -11.98 -7.00 -20.18
N GLY A 190 -13.16 -6.67 -20.69
CA GLY A 190 -13.95 -7.59 -21.52
C GLY A 190 -14.56 -8.78 -20.78
N MET A 191 -14.44 -8.88 -19.45
CA MET A 191 -15.15 -9.92 -18.70
C MET A 191 -16.67 -9.76 -18.82
N PRO A 192 -17.42 -10.84 -19.14
CA PRO A 192 -18.87 -10.76 -19.27
C PRO A 192 -19.51 -10.44 -17.91
N CYS A 193 -20.36 -9.42 -17.87
CA CYS A 193 -21.12 -8.99 -16.69
C CYS A 193 -22.59 -9.38 -16.80
N ILE A 194 -22.85 -10.66 -17.09
CA ILE A 194 -24.22 -11.18 -17.32
C ILE A 194 -24.90 -11.45 -15.98
N THR A 195 -24.16 -12.03 -15.04
CA THR A 195 -24.67 -12.35 -13.71
C THR A 195 -24.29 -11.26 -12.71
N LYS A 196 -25.12 -11.07 -11.67
CA LYS A 196 -24.84 -10.14 -10.58
C LYS A 196 -23.47 -10.39 -9.92
N GLU A 197 -23.05 -11.66 -9.81
CA GLU A 197 -21.76 -11.96 -9.20
C GLU A 197 -20.59 -11.58 -10.11
N GLN A 198 -20.68 -11.79 -11.42
CA GLN A 198 -19.68 -11.28 -12.36
C GLN A 198 -19.58 -9.74 -12.30
N THR A 199 -20.72 -9.04 -12.30
CA THR A 199 -20.76 -7.58 -12.15
C THR A 199 -20.09 -7.13 -10.86
N ASN A 200 -20.36 -7.82 -9.74
CA ASN A 200 -19.73 -7.53 -8.45
C ASN A 200 -18.22 -7.80 -8.48
N ILE A 201 -17.77 -8.88 -9.12
CA ILE A 201 -16.35 -9.21 -9.25
C ILE A 201 -15.61 -8.09 -9.98
N VAL A 202 -16.13 -7.65 -11.13
CA VAL A 202 -15.51 -6.56 -11.91
C VAL A 202 -15.55 -5.24 -11.12
N ALA A 203 -16.66 -4.94 -10.43
CA ALA A 203 -16.75 -3.76 -9.57
C ALA A 203 -15.73 -3.78 -8.43
N ARG A 204 -15.58 -4.90 -7.72
CA ARG A 204 -14.58 -5.06 -6.64
C ARG A 204 -13.17 -4.93 -7.19
N ALA A 205 -12.88 -5.54 -8.33
CA ALA A 205 -11.58 -5.46 -8.96
C ALA A 205 -11.23 -4.02 -9.37
N PHE A 206 -12.16 -3.30 -10.00
CA PHE A 206 -11.97 -1.91 -10.36
C PHE A 206 -11.74 -1.03 -9.13
N LEU A 207 -12.61 -1.11 -8.11
CA LEU A 207 -12.48 -0.34 -6.86
C LEU A 207 -11.19 -0.66 -6.12
N CYS A 208 -10.77 -1.91 -6.17
CA CYS A 208 -9.47 -2.33 -5.66
C CYS A 208 -8.32 -1.63 -6.40
N ALA A 209 -8.32 -1.64 -7.73
CA ALA A 209 -7.28 -0.98 -8.51
C ALA A 209 -7.27 0.53 -8.27
N LEU A 210 -8.45 1.16 -8.21
CA LEU A 210 -8.62 2.59 -7.91
C LEU A 210 -8.02 2.93 -6.54
N LEU A 211 -8.49 2.30 -5.47
CA LEU A 211 -8.03 2.61 -4.10
C LEU A 211 -6.57 2.22 -3.89
N GLY A 212 -6.14 1.12 -4.48
CA GLY A 212 -4.79 0.59 -4.37
C GLY A 212 -3.72 1.41 -5.09
N SER A 213 -4.12 2.18 -6.10
CA SER A 213 -3.22 3.09 -6.83
C SER A 213 -3.33 4.55 -6.41
N THR A 214 -4.44 4.94 -5.80
CA THR A 214 -4.66 6.32 -5.30
C THR A 214 -4.39 6.42 -3.80
N LEU A 215 -5.33 5.99 -2.96
CA LEU A 215 -5.26 6.14 -1.50
C LEU A 215 -4.16 5.33 -0.83
N PHE A 216 -3.96 4.11 -1.32
CA PHE A 216 -3.03 3.13 -0.76
C PHE A 216 -1.86 2.87 -1.72
N GLY A 217 -1.61 3.82 -2.62
CA GLY A 217 -0.56 3.77 -3.61
C GLY A 217 0.81 3.57 -2.97
N ARG A 218 1.63 2.76 -3.64
CA ARG A 218 3.00 2.44 -3.23
C ARG A 218 3.96 2.86 -4.33
N ALA A 219 5.18 3.25 -3.94
CA ALA A 219 6.23 3.64 -4.88
C ALA A 219 6.63 2.52 -5.85
N ASP A 220 6.42 1.25 -5.48
CA ASP A 220 6.70 0.07 -6.31
C ASP A 220 5.52 -0.34 -7.22
N LYS A 221 4.49 0.52 -7.35
CA LYS A 221 3.27 0.31 -8.14
C LYS A 221 2.45 -0.94 -7.75
N ARG A 222 2.76 -1.55 -6.60
CA ARG A 222 2.00 -2.70 -6.08
C ARG A 222 0.73 -2.20 -5.43
N ILE A 223 -0.38 -2.84 -5.77
CA ILE A 223 -1.64 -2.60 -5.06
C ILE A 223 -1.54 -3.24 -3.67
N GLU A 224 -1.73 -2.41 -2.65
CA GLU A 224 -1.86 -2.89 -1.27
C GLU A 224 -3.12 -3.76 -1.14
N ILE A 225 -3.00 -4.96 -0.57
CA ILE A 225 -4.13 -5.91 -0.52
C ILE A 225 -4.87 -5.92 0.83
N SER A 226 -4.35 -5.19 1.81
CA SER A 226 -4.86 -5.19 3.19
C SER A 226 -6.28 -4.61 3.33
N PHE A 227 -6.73 -3.75 2.41
CA PHE A 227 -8.06 -3.12 2.47
C PHE A 227 -9.16 -3.89 1.71
N TRP A 228 -8.81 -4.89 0.89
CA TRP A 228 -9.75 -5.63 0.03
C TRP A 228 -10.93 -6.30 0.75
N PRO A 229 -10.82 -6.75 2.01
CA PRO A 229 -11.95 -7.33 2.74
C PRO A 229 -13.14 -6.38 2.87
N LEU A 230 -12.87 -5.07 2.87
CA LEU A 230 -13.90 -4.03 2.91
C LEU A 230 -14.76 -4.05 1.64
N LEU A 231 -14.16 -4.41 0.50
CA LEU A 231 -14.83 -4.51 -0.81
C LEU A 231 -15.85 -5.67 -0.88
N ARG A 232 -15.87 -6.58 0.10
CA ARG A 232 -16.91 -7.63 0.21
C ARG A 232 -18.31 -7.02 0.20
N SER A 233 -18.49 -5.90 0.89
CA SER A 233 -19.77 -5.20 1.01
C SER A 233 -19.72 -3.86 0.28
N ILE A 234 -19.72 -3.90 -1.06
CA ILE A 234 -19.61 -2.70 -1.91
C ILE A 234 -20.63 -1.61 -1.51
N ASN A 235 -21.86 -2.00 -1.18
CA ASN A 235 -22.93 -1.10 -0.75
C ASN A 235 -22.67 -0.37 0.59
N LYS A 236 -21.63 -0.76 1.33
CA LYS A 236 -21.25 -0.13 2.60
C LYS A 236 -20.06 0.82 2.43
N LEU A 237 -19.37 0.81 1.28
CA LEU A 237 -18.14 1.57 1.07
C LEU A 237 -18.34 3.08 1.23
N SER A 238 -19.45 3.62 0.72
CA SER A 238 -19.80 5.04 0.82
C SER A 238 -20.04 5.53 2.25
N LYS A 239 -20.21 4.61 3.21
CA LYS A 239 -20.43 4.92 4.64
C LYS A 239 -19.14 4.88 5.46
N LEU A 240 -18.03 4.46 4.86
CA LEU A 240 -16.75 4.29 5.53
C LEU A 240 -15.89 5.55 5.37
N ASN A 241 -15.09 5.83 6.39
CA ASN A 241 -14.21 7.00 6.45
C ASN A 241 -12.86 6.71 5.79
N TRP A 242 -12.90 6.62 4.45
CA TRP A 242 -11.71 6.44 3.61
C TRP A 242 -10.72 7.58 3.76
N GLY A 243 -11.22 8.82 3.92
CA GLY A 243 -10.37 10.00 4.11
C GLY A 243 -9.55 9.90 5.39
N ALA A 244 -10.16 9.56 6.53
CA ALA A 244 -9.43 9.40 7.78
C ALA A 244 -8.43 8.23 7.72
N ALA A 245 -8.80 7.12 7.07
CA ALA A 245 -7.92 5.97 6.92
C ALA A 245 -6.68 6.30 6.08
N ALA A 246 -6.87 6.97 4.95
CA ALA A 246 -5.77 7.41 4.09
C ALA A 246 -4.91 8.49 4.76
N LEU A 247 -5.54 9.46 5.43
CA LEU A 247 -4.83 10.48 6.20
C LEU A 247 -3.98 9.85 7.31
N ALA A 248 -4.50 8.86 8.04
CA ALA A 248 -3.73 8.15 9.06
C ALA A 248 -2.52 7.42 8.48
N LEU A 249 -2.63 6.83 7.28
CA LEU A 249 -1.51 6.20 6.59
C LEU A 249 -0.50 7.18 6.02
N LEU A 250 -0.91 8.44 5.82
CA LEU A 250 0.01 9.48 5.40
C LEU A 250 0.92 9.90 6.55
N TYR A 251 0.43 9.89 7.79
CA TYR A 251 1.17 10.25 9.01
C TYR A 251 1.92 9.08 9.68
N GLN A 252 2.05 7.94 9.00
CA GLN A 252 2.80 6.76 9.46
C GLN A 252 4.19 6.68 8.81
#